data_AF-A0A2M7AEA1-F1
#
_entry.id   AF-A0A2M7AEA1-F1
#
_cell.length_a   1.000
_cell.length_b   1.000
_cell.length_c   1.000
_cell.angle_alpha   90.00
_cell.angle_beta   90.00
_cell.angle_gamma   90.00
#
_symmetry.space_group_name_H-M   'P 1'
#
loop_
_entity.id
_entity.type
_entity.pdbx_description
1 polymer ?
#
loop_
_entity_poly.entity_id
_entity_poly.type
_entity_poly.pdbx_seq_one_letter_code
_entity_poly.pdbx_strand_id
1 'polypeptide(L)'
;MEESRGSNYQLTYQLAQEELRKADLKEQCFKSGAVYEDSCITIKFLNQPYRIHLPEIEVSYEGKREEIPIKHKILILHYLDLAKGTALLGKWITFRDVPSGNFYYPTFLKIAINPYVQAFGRKIELLEKVALGFSAKRRDYGDLSMTISIFPYLPVTFVLWKGDEEFPPSGNILFDSTVADYLPTEDILIACESAVEEMIKVRS
;
A
#
# COMPACT_ATOMS: atom_id res chain seq x y z
N MET A 1 21.70 -15.92 -0.60
CA MET A 1 21.10 -14.75 0.08
C MET A 1 19.67 -14.47 -0.39
N GLU A 2 19.31 -14.79 -1.64
CA GLU A 2 17.90 -14.79 -2.11
C GLU A 2 17.09 -15.99 -1.58
N GLU A 3 17.67 -17.19 -1.53
CA GLU A 3 17.00 -18.40 -0.99
C GLU A 3 16.57 -18.24 0.48
N SER A 4 17.38 -17.57 1.31
CA SER A 4 17.03 -17.33 2.72
C SER A 4 15.92 -16.28 2.89
N ARG A 5 15.80 -15.32 1.95
CA ARG A 5 14.71 -14.33 1.94
C ARG A 5 13.41 -14.94 1.41
N GLY A 6 13.48 -15.76 0.36
CA GLY A 6 12.33 -16.50 -0.17
C GLY A 6 11.72 -17.45 0.86
N SER A 7 12.57 -18.18 1.60
CA SER A 7 12.14 -19.04 2.71
C SER A 7 11.45 -18.25 3.83
N ASN A 8 11.98 -17.07 4.20
CA ASN A 8 11.37 -16.23 5.23
C ASN A 8 9.99 -15.69 4.81
N TYR A 9 9.85 -15.21 3.57
CA TYR A 9 8.54 -14.74 3.08
C TYR A 9 7.52 -15.86 2.98
N GLN A 10 7.92 -17.08 2.58
CA GLN A 10 7.01 -18.21 2.55
C GLN A 10 6.48 -18.55 3.94
N LEU A 11 7.35 -18.54 4.95
CA LEU A 11 6.94 -18.73 6.34
C LEU A 11 6.02 -17.60 6.83
N THR A 12 6.35 -16.34 6.54
CA THR A 12 5.48 -15.20 6.89
C THR A 12 4.10 -15.32 6.25
N TYR A 13 4.03 -15.74 4.99
CA TYR A 13 2.77 -15.97 4.31
C TYR A 13 1.95 -17.09 4.96
N GLN A 14 2.59 -18.20 5.32
CA GLN A 14 1.92 -19.30 6.03
C GLN A 14 1.38 -18.86 7.39
N LEU A 15 2.15 -18.10 8.16
CA LEU A 15 1.71 -17.54 9.44
C LEU A 15 0.52 -16.59 9.26
N ALA A 16 0.55 -15.72 8.25
CA ALA A 16 -0.56 -14.83 7.94
C ALA A 16 -1.84 -15.60 7.56
N GLN A 17 -1.71 -16.71 6.83
CA GLN A 17 -2.84 -17.62 6.57
C GLN A 17 -3.36 -18.26 7.86
N GLU A 18 -2.48 -18.70 8.76
CA GLU A 18 -2.90 -19.30 10.04
C GLU A 18 -3.63 -18.32 10.95
N GLU A 19 -3.17 -17.07 11.05
CA GLU A 19 -3.85 -16.04 11.85
C GLU A 19 -5.23 -15.71 11.27
N LEU A 20 -5.32 -15.49 9.95
CA LEU A 20 -6.61 -15.17 9.33
C LEU A 20 -7.62 -16.33 9.44
N ARG A 21 -7.18 -17.61 9.48
CA ARG A 21 -8.07 -18.76 9.75
C ARG A 21 -8.70 -18.73 11.14
N LYS A 22 -8.05 -18.09 12.12
CA LYS A 22 -8.54 -17.98 13.50
C LYS A 22 -9.48 -16.79 13.69
N ALA A 23 -9.46 -15.83 12.76
CA ALA A 23 -10.23 -14.60 12.85
C ALA A 23 -11.73 -14.78 12.54
N ASP A 24 -12.56 -13.88 13.06
CA ASP A 24 -13.94 -13.73 12.57
C ASP A 24 -13.91 -13.04 11.20
N LEU A 25 -14.00 -13.82 10.12
CA LEU A 25 -13.90 -13.32 8.76
C LEU A 25 -14.98 -12.29 8.42
N LYS A 26 -16.18 -12.39 8.99
CA LYS A 26 -17.25 -11.41 8.74
C LYS A 26 -16.90 -10.07 9.37
N GLU A 27 -16.46 -10.11 10.62
CA GLU A 27 -16.01 -8.90 11.32
C GLU A 27 -14.81 -8.26 10.64
N GLN A 28 -13.81 -9.06 10.24
CA GLN A 28 -12.61 -8.55 9.57
C GLN A 28 -12.91 -7.96 8.20
N CYS A 29 -13.81 -8.57 7.42
CA CYS A 29 -14.24 -7.99 6.16
C CYS A 29 -14.92 -6.63 6.35
N PHE A 30 -15.79 -6.51 7.38
CA PHE A 30 -16.40 -5.23 7.72
C PHE A 30 -15.36 -4.16 8.09
N LYS A 31 -14.39 -4.49 8.97
CA LYS A 31 -13.35 -3.56 9.45
C LYS A 31 -12.37 -3.13 8.36
N SER A 32 -12.08 -4.00 7.40
CA SER A 32 -11.14 -3.76 6.30
C SER A 32 -11.80 -3.17 5.05
N GLY A 33 -13.13 -3.21 4.95
CA GLY A 33 -13.86 -2.84 3.74
C GLY A 33 -13.77 -3.90 2.64
N ALA A 34 -13.39 -5.13 2.99
CA ALA A 34 -13.53 -6.28 2.12
C ALA A 34 -14.98 -6.77 2.07
N VAL A 35 -15.31 -7.50 1.02
CA VAL A 35 -16.63 -8.12 0.84
C VAL A 35 -16.48 -9.62 1.00
N TYR A 36 -17.32 -10.23 1.85
CA TYR A 36 -17.35 -11.68 2.05
C TYR A 36 -18.65 -12.28 1.51
N GLU A 37 -18.55 -13.03 0.42
CA GLU A 37 -19.67 -13.66 -0.30
C GLU A 37 -19.24 -15.03 -0.83
N ASP A 38 -20.14 -16.02 -0.82
CA ASP A 38 -19.91 -17.36 -1.41
C ASP A 38 -18.57 -18.02 -1.05
N SER A 39 -18.17 -17.93 0.23
CA SER A 39 -16.88 -18.46 0.73
C SER A 39 -15.64 -17.82 0.07
N CYS A 40 -15.78 -16.62 -0.46
CA CYS A 40 -14.70 -15.84 -1.05
C CYS A 40 -14.66 -14.45 -0.42
N ILE A 41 -13.45 -13.95 -0.14
CA ILE A 41 -13.25 -12.58 0.30
C ILE A 41 -12.70 -11.78 -0.88
N THR A 42 -13.34 -10.66 -1.21
CA THR A 42 -12.88 -9.72 -2.23
C THR A 42 -12.39 -8.43 -1.58
N ILE A 43 -11.16 -8.02 -1.90
CA ILE A 43 -10.55 -6.80 -1.37
C ILE A 43 -9.85 -6.04 -2.49
N LYS A 44 -9.91 -4.70 -2.44
CA LYS A 44 -9.17 -3.85 -3.39
C LYS A 44 -7.78 -3.54 -2.85
N PHE A 45 -6.77 -3.81 -3.66
CA PHE A 45 -5.39 -3.40 -3.42
C PHE A 45 -4.86 -2.66 -4.66
N LEU A 46 -4.38 -1.42 -4.48
CA LEU A 46 -3.90 -0.55 -5.56
C LEU A 46 -4.87 -0.44 -6.76
N ASN A 47 -6.16 -0.18 -6.45
CA ASN A 47 -7.25 -0.08 -7.42
C ASN A 47 -7.53 -1.37 -8.23
N GLN A 48 -6.97 -2.52 -7.84
CA GLN A 48 -7.28 -3.83 -8.43
C GLN A 48 -7.99 -4.74 -7.41
N PRO A 49 -9.05 -5.46 -7.83
CA PRO A 49 -9.70 -6.45 -6.98
C PRO A 49 -8.90 -7.75 -6.89
N TYR A 50 -8.76 -8.26 -5.67
CA TYR A 50 -8.16 -9.54 -5.34
C TYR A 50 -9.19 -10.44 -4.66
N ARG A 51 -9.07 -11.74 -4.90
CA ARG A 51 -9.91 -12.77 -4.29
C ARG A 51 -9.09 -13.66 -3.38
N ILE A 52 -9.64 -13.96 -2.22
CA ILE A 52 -9.10 -14.91 -1.25
C ILE A 52 -10.05 -16.08 -1.17
N HIS A 53 -9.57 -17.25 -1.56
CA HIS A 53 -10.35 -18.48 -1.60
C HIS A 53 -10.26 -19.20 -0.26
N LEU A 54 -11.41 -19.54 0.32
CA LEU A 54 -11.52 -20.28 1.57
C LEU A 54 -11.85 -21.75 1.29
N PRO A 55 -11.43 -22.68 2.17
CA PRO A 55 -10.74 -22.46 3.45
C PRO A 55 -9.21 -22.31 3.36
N GLU A 56 -8.61 -22.43 2.18
CA GLU A 56 -7.16 -22.49 2.00
C GLU A 56 -6.45 -21.14 2.27
N ILE A 57 -7.18 -20.02 2.20
CA ILE A 57 -6.67 -18.65 2.25
C ILE A 57 -5.66 -18.44 1.13
N GLU A 58 -6.08 -18.73 -0.09
CA GLU A 58 -5.27 -18.52 -1.28
C GLU A 58 -5.62 -17.18 -1.95
N VAL A 59 -4.63 -16.29 -2.04
CA VAL A 59 -4.79 -14.98 -2.69
C VAL A 59 -4.54 -15.11 -4.20
N SER A 60 -5.49 -14.61 -5.00
CA SER A 60 -5.46 -14.57 -6.46
C SER A 60 -6.00 -13.24 -6.99
N TYR A 61 -5.67 -12.90 -8.24
CA TYR A 61 -6.30 -11.78 -8.92
C TYR A 61 -7.76 -12.14 -9.25
N GLU A 62 -8.65 -11.16 -9.21
CA GLU A 62 -9.95 -11.36 -9.83
C GLU A 62 -9.82 -11.42 -11.36
N GLY A 63 -10.22 -12.55 -11.96
CA GLY A 63 -10.30 -12.72 -13.41
C GLY A 63 -8.96 -12.89 -14.14
N LYS A 64 -7.81 -12.96 -13.45
CA LYS A 64 -6.49 -13.21 -14.05
C LYS A 64 -5.84 -14.46 -13.47
N ARG A 65 -4.99 -15.12 -14.27
CA ARG A 65 -4.20 -16.30 -13.85
C ARG A 65 -2.73 -15.97 -13.56
N GLU A 66 -2.38 -14.69 -13.49
CA GLU A 66 -1.01 -14.24 -13.21
C GLU A 66 -0.63 -14.53 -11.76
N GLU A 67 0.65 -14.84 -11.53
CA GLU A 67 1.17 -14.99 -10.18
C GLU A 67 1.28 -13.64 -9.47
N ILE A 68 0.86 -13.62 -8.21
CA ILE A 68 0.98 -12.44 -7.34
C ILE A 68 2.30 -12.53 -6.60
N PRO A 69 3.12 -11.45 -6.58
CA PRO A 69 4.29 -11.38 -5.72
C PRO A 69 3.95 -11.73 -4.27
N ILE A 70 4.72 -12.61 -3.64
CA ILE A 70 4.42 -13.09 -2.28
C ILE A 70 4.27 -11.95 -1.26
N LYS A 71 5.03 -10.85 -1.43
CA LYS A 71 4.92 -9.64 -0.62
C LYS A 71 3.52 -9.00 -0.68
N HIS A 72 2.87 -8.99 -1.84
CA HIS A 72 1.50 -8.47 -1.96
C HIS A 72 0.50 -9.42 -1.29
N LYS A 73 0.71 -10.75 -1.41
CA LYS A 73 -0.15 -11.72 -0.72
C LYS A 73 -0.09 -11.52 0.80
N ILE A 74 1.11 -11.41 1.36
CA ILE A 74 1.33 -11.14 2.80
C ILE A 74 0.65 -9.83 3.20
N LEU A 75 0.90 -8.75 2.45
CA LEU A 75 0.35 -7.43 2.76
C LEU A 75 -1.18 -7.41 2.75
N ILE A 76 -1.81 -8.10 1.80
CA ILE A 76 -3.27 -8.26 1.73
C ILE A 76 -3.79 -9.00 2.97
N LEU A 77 -3.15 -10.10 3.37
CA LEU A 77 -3.57 -10.87 4.54
C LEU A 77 -3.38 -10.09 5.85
N HIS A 78 -2.24 -9.42 6.02
CA HIS A 78 -1.99 -8.58 7.19
C HIS A 78 -2.99 -7.41 7.28
N TYR A 79 -3.29 -6.75 6.16
CA TYR A 79 -4.31 -5.69 6.15
C TYR A 79 -5.68 -6.21 6.62
N LEU A 80 -6.08 -7.40 6.17
CA LEU A 80 -7.36 -8.00 6.55
C LEU A 80 -7.40 -8.42 8.01
N ASP A 81 -6.33 -9.03 8.51
CA ASP A 81 -6.26 -9.53 9.88
C ASP A 81 -6.16 -8.40 10.92
N LEU A 82 -5.40 -7.35 10.61
CA LEU A 82 -5.07 -6.27 11.54
C LEU A 82 -6.00 -5.06 11.46
N ALA A 83 -6.92 -5.02 10.49
CA ALA A 83 -7.85 -3.91 10.34
C ALA A 83 -8.69 -3.70 11.60
N LYS A 84 -8.54 -2.54 12.25
CA LYS A 84 -9.36 -2.20 13.44
C LYS A 84 -10.74 -1.64 13.10
N GLY A 85 -10.96 -1.20 11.86
CA GLY A 85 -12.21 -0.55 11.43
C GLY A 85 -12.34 0.91 11.86
N THR A 86 -11.24 1.55 12.25
CA THR A 86 -11.21 2.97 12.62
C THR A 86 -11.56 3.86 11.42
N ALA A 87 -12.61 4.66 11.53
CA ALA A 87 -12.95 5.62 10.47
C ALA A 87 -11.79 6.60 10.22
N LEU A 88 -11.52 6.90 8.95
CA LEU A 88 -10.50 7.86 8.53
C LEU A 88 -10.74 9.22 9.20
N LEU A 89 -9.67 9.81 9.76
CA LEU A 89 -9.77 11.05 10.52
C LEU A 89 -9.53 12.30 9.68
N GLY A 90 -9.02 12.15 8.44
CA GLY A 90 -8.68 13.26 7.56
C GLY A 90 -7.47 14.07 8.01
N LYS A 91 -6.74 13.59 9.02
CA LYS A 91 -5.53 14.21 9.54
C LYS A 91 -4.32 13.55 8.90
N TRP A 92 -3.54 14.33 8.15
CA TRP A 92 -2.39 13.82 7.41
C TRP A 92 -1.11 13.90 8.24
N ILE A 93 -0.35 12.80 8.27
CA ILE A 93 0.92 12.66 8.97
C ILE A 93 2.02 12.18 8.02
N THR A 94 3.29 12.42 8.36
CA THR A 94 4.43 11.89 7.61
C THR A 94 4.78 10.48 8.09
N PHE A 95 5.61 9.76 7.32
CA PHE A 95 6.11 8.45 7.77
C PHE A 95 6.87 8.53 9.10
N ARG A 96 7.53 9.66 9.40
CA ARG A 96 8.27 9.84 10.67
C ARG A 96 7.36 9.87 11.90
N ASP A 97 6.10 10.26 11.70
CA ASP A 97 5.10 10.38 12.76
C ASP A 97 4.36 9.07 13.04
N VAL A 98 4.50 8.08 12.14
CA VAL A 98 4.02 6.70 12.36
C VAL A 98 4.79 6.09 13.55
N PRO A 99 4.18 5.26 14.40
CA PRO A 99 4.89 4.53 15.46
C PRO A 99 6.17 3.87 14.93
N SER A 100 7.31 4.09 15.58
CA SER A 100 8.61 3.58 15.11
C SER A 100 9.06 4.04 13.70
N GLY A 101 8.32 4.93 13.04
CA GLY A 101 8.59 5.37 11.66
C GLY A 101 9.92 6.09 11.49
N ASN A 102 10.37 6.84 12.51
CA ASN A 102 11.69 7.46 12.51
C ASN A 102 12.84 6.45 12.41
N PHE A 103 12.72 5.25 13.00
CA PHE A 103 13.75 4.22 12.90
C PHE A 103 13.88 3.66 11.48
N TYR A 104 12.75 3.54 10.77
CA TYR A 104 12.69 3.00 9.42
C TYR A 104 12.78 4.06 8.32
N TYR A 105 12.76 5.35 8.67
CA TYR A 105 12.76 6.43 7.68
C TYR A 105 13.92 6.39 6.66
N PRO A 106 15.17 6.04 7.03
CA PRO A 106 16.23 5.89 6.04
C PRO A 106 15.92 4.83 4.97
N THR A 107 15.30 3.72 5.37
CA THR A 107 14.84 2.67 4.45
C THR A 107 13.67 3.17 3.61
N PHE A 108 12.70 3.87 4.22
CA PHE A 108 11.56 4.45 3.51
C PHE A 108 11.99 5.42 2.41
N LEU A 109 12.94 6.31 2.71
CA LEU A 109 13.54 7.20 1.72
C LEU A 109 14.09 6.40 0.52
N LYS A 110 14.84 5.34 0.81
CA LYS A 110 15.52 4.54 -0.21
C LYS A 110 14.56 3.80 -1.14
N ILE A 111 13.49 3.19 -0.61
CA ILE A 111 12.63 2.27 -1.37
C ILE A 111 11.35 2.91 -1.90
N ALA A 112 10.86 3.99 -1.28
CA ALA A 112 9.61 4.64 -1.67
C ALA A 112 9.84 6.06 -2.19
N ILE A 113 10.33 6.98 -1.37
CA ILE A 113 10.42 8.41 -1.73
C ILE A 113 11.41 8.64 -2.87
N ASN A 114 12.63 8.12 -2.79
CA ASN A 114 13.65 8.38 -3.82
C ASN A 114 13.27 7.80 -5.19
N PRO A 115 12.81 6.54 -5.32
CA PRO A 115 12.37 6.01 -6.62
C PRO A 115 11.18 6.78 -7.19
N TYR A 116 10.23 7.19 -6.34
CA TYR A 116 9.11 8.04 -6.72
C TYR A 116 9.57 9.40 -7.27
N VAL A 117 10.43 10.12 -6.54
CA VAL A 117 10.95 11.43 -6.97
C VAL A 117 11.79 11.29 -8.24
N GLN A 118 12.62 10.25 -8.36
CA GLN A 118 13.38 9.98 -9.58
C GLN A 118 12.48 9.71 -10.78
N ALA A 119 11.35 9.02 -10.56
CA ALA A 119 10.42 8.68 -11.62
C ALA A 119 9.58 9.87 -12.11
N PHE A 120 9.17 10.76 -11.19
CA PHE A 120 8.14 11.77 -11.48
C PHE A 120 8.62 13.22 -11.27
N GLY A 121 9.70 13.45 -10.54
CA GLY A 121 10.18 14.78 -10.12
C GLY A 121 10.43 15.77 -11.26
N ARG A 122 10.79 15.29 -12.45
CA ARG A 122 11.01 16.12 -13.64
C ARG A 122 9.82 16.15 -14.61
N LYS A 123 8.75 15.39 -14.31
CA LYS A 123 7.58 15.19 -15.18
C LYS A 123 6.31 15.15 -14.31
N ILE A 124 5.96 16.28 -13.71
CA ILE A 124 4.86 16.37 -12.74
C ILE A 124 3.51 16.01 -13.40
N GLU A 125 3.32 16.35 -14.67
CA GLU A 125 2.12 16.02 -15.44
C GLU A 125 1.98 14.50 -15.66
N LEU A 126 3.11 13.78 -15.71
CA LEU A 126 3.10 12.32 -15.81
C LEU A 126 2.59 11.68 -14.52
N LEU A 127 2.92 12.24 -13.36
CA LEU A 127 2.38 11.76 -12.08
C LEU A 127 0.87 11.86 -12.06
N GLU A 128 0.30 13.03 -12.43
CA GLU A 128 -1.14 13.22 -12.44
C GLU A 128 -1.82 12.19 -13.36
N LYS A 129 -1.32 12.03 -14.59
CA LYS A 129 -1.84 11.05 -15.55
C LYS A 129 -1.81 9.62 -14.99
N VAL A 130 -0.68 9.19 -14.43
CA VAL A 130 -0.51 7.83 -13.89
C VAL A 130 -1.41 7.61 -12.68
N ALA A 131 -1.43 8.56 -11.74
CA ALA A 131 -2.20 8.47 -10.51
C ALA A 131 -3.71 8.39 -10.78
N LEU A 132 -4.22 9.08 -11.81
CA LEU A 132 -5.62 8.96 -12.22
C LEU A 132 -6.03 7.52 -12.60
N GLY A 133 -5.10 6.70 -13.12
CA GLY A 133 -5.34 5.27 -13.36
C GLY A 133 -5.56 4.44 -12.08
N PHE A 134 -5.12 4.97 -10.94
CA PHE A 134 -5.37 4.42 -9.59
C PHE A 134 -6.57 5.08 -8.90
N SER A 135 -7.44 5.75 -9.67
CA SER A 135 -8.57 6.53 -9.14
C SER A 135 -8.14 7.61 -8.14
N ALA A 136 -6.93 8.16 -8.31
CA ALA A 136 -6.37 9.13 -7.38
C ALA A 136 -7.19 10.43 -7.34
N LYS A 137 -7.16 11.10 -6.18
CA LYS A 137 -7.74 12.42 -5.97
C LYS A 137 -6.64 13.44 -5.73
N ARG A 138 -6.74 14.60 -6.38
CA ARG A 138 -5.80 15.72 -6.16
C ARG A 138 -5.94 16.29 -4.74
N ARG A 139 -4.82 16.77 -4.19
CA ARG A 139 -4.72 17.50 -2.92
C ARG A 139 -3.91 18.78 -3.09
N ASP A 140 -3.96 19.62 -2.07
CA ASP A 140 -3.31 20.94 -2.04
C ASP A 140 -2.02 20.91 -1.20
N TYR A 141 -1.18 19.89 -1.44
CA TYR A 141 0.19 19.81 -0.92
C TYR A 141 1.21 19.90 -2.06
N GLY A 142 2.33 20.59 -1.81
CA GLY A 142 3.39 20.78 -2.80
C GLY A 142 2.90 21.46 -4.08
N ASP A 143 3.59 21.22 -5.19
CA ASP A 143 3.17 21.70 -6.52
C ASP A 143 2.13 20.75 -7.15
N LEU A 144 2.25 19.46 -6.84
CA LEU A 144 1.25 18.45 -7.15
C LEU A 144 1.20 17.42 -6.03
N SER A 145 -0.02 17.05 -5.62
CA SER A 145 -0.21 15.89 -4.78
C SER A 145 -1.44 15.08 -5.16
N MET A 146 -1.28 13.75 -5.11
CA MET A 146 -2.28 12.78 -5.53
C MET A 146 -2.47 11.75 -4.42
N THR A 147 -3.70 11.62 -3.90
CA THR A 147 -4.09 10.57 -2.95
C THR A 147 -4.62 9.36 -3.69
N ILE A 148 -4.00 8.20 -3.50
CA ILE A 148 -4.54 6.89 -3.91
C ILE A 148 -4.97 6.11 -2.66
N SER A 149 -5.96 5.24 -2.81
CA SER A 149 -6.27 4.24 -1.79
C SER A 149 -5.47 2.97 -2.08
N ILE A 150 -4.43 2.70 -1.27
CA ILE A 150 -3.70 1.44 -1.39
C ILE A 150 -4.63 0.28 -1.00
N PHE A 151 -5.36 0.45 0.09
CA PHE A 151 -6.50 -0.36 0.51
C PHE A 151 -7.71 0.56 0.82
N PRO A 152 -8.94 0.04 1.00
CA PRO A 152 -10.13 0.87 1.19
C PRO A 152 -10.00 1.94 2.27
N TYR A 153 -9.41 1.59 3.41
CA TYR A 153 -9.18 2.50 4.54
C TYR A 153 -7.70 2.88 4.74
N LEU A 154 -6.90 2.79 3.69
CA LEU A 154 -5.48 3.19 3.71
C LEU A 154 -5.18 4.18 2.56
N PRO A 155 -5.69 5.43 2.64
CA PRO A 155 -5.36 6.46 1.67
C PRO A 155 -3.94 6.98 1.89
N VAL A 156 -3.19 7.10 0.80
CA VAL A 156 -1.79 7.56 0.79
C VAL A 156 -1.64 8.68 -0.22
N THR A 157 -1.11 9.81 0.24
CA THR A 157 -0.93 11.02 -0.58
C THR A 157 0.53 11.15 -0.98
N PHE A 158 0.79 11.09 -2.28
CA PHE A 158 2.10 11.33 -2.87
C PHE A 158 2.22 12.82 -3.18
N VAL A 159 3.21 13.49 -2.58
CA VAL A 159 3.46 14.93 -2.74
C VAL A 159 4.73 15.13 -3.53
N LEU A 160 4.71 16.05 -4.48
CA LEU A 160 5.86 16.41 -5.32
C LEU A 160 6.05 17.92 -5.33
N TRP A 161 7.29 18.34 -5.13
CA TRP A 161 7.76 19.69 -5.40
C TRP A 161 8.64 19.64 -6.64
N LYS A 162 8.30 20.49 -7.61
CA LYS A 162 9.09 20.68 -8.82
C LYS A 162 10.40 21.34 -8.42
N GLY A 163 11.49 20.81 -8.96
CA GLY A 163 12.79 21.47 -8.85
C GLY A 163 12.89 22.66 -9.78
N ASP A 164 13.84 23.54 -9.51
CA ASP A 164 14.22 24.66 -10.35
C ASP A 164 15.72 24.59 -10.68
N GLU A 165 16.31 25.70 -11.12
CA GLU A 165 17.73 25.79 -11.47
C GLU A 165 18.65 25.67 -10.24
N GLU A 166 18.15 25.99 -9.05
CA GLU A 166 18.91 26.02 -7.80
C GLU A 166 18.68 24.76 -6.95
N PHE A 167 17.49 24.18 -7.00
CA PHE A 167 17.08 23.06 -6.16
C PHE A 167 16.53 21.88 -6.97
N PRO A 168 17.00 20.64 -6.70
CA PRO A 168 16.46 19.46 -7.35
C PRO A 168 15.00 19.20 -6.92
N PRO A 169 14.21 18.48 -7.74
CA PRO A 169 12.86 18.10 -7.34
C PRO A 169 12.90 17.23 -6.08
N SER A 170 11.86 17.38 -5.26
CA SER A 170 11.71 16.63 -4.01
C SER A 170 10.29 16.11 -3.87
N GLY A 171 10.07 15.21 -2.92
CA GLY A 171 8.77 14.60 -2.71
C GLY A 171 8.66 13.98 -1.33
N ASN A 172 7.42 13.71 -0.94
CA ASN A 172 7.10 13.07 0.32
C ASN A 172 5.82 12.24 0.18
N ILE A 173 5.58 11.36 1.15
CA ILE A 173 4.40 10.50 1.20
C ILE A 173 3.72 10.73 2.54
N LEU A 174 2.42 11.08 2.48
CA LEU A 174 1.59 11.37 3.65
C LEU A 174 0.51 10.30 3.82
N PHE A 175 0.07 10.11 5.06
CA PHE A 175 -0.89 9.09 5.46
C PHE A 175 -1.99 9.71 6.28
N ASP A 176 -3.19 9.13 6.26
CA ASP A 176 -4.14 9.41 7.34
C ASP A 176 -3.54 8.92 8.67
N SER A 177 -3.77 9.67 9.75
CA SER A 177 -3.29 9.32 11.09
C SER A 177 -3.76 7.95 11.59
N THR A 178 -4.81 7.37 10.98
CA THR A 178 -5.27 6.00 11.27
C THR A 178 -4.41 4.90 10.64
N VAL A 179 -3.35 5.22 9.88
CA VAL A 179 -2.54 4.22 9.14
C VAL A 179 -2.06 3.04 10.01
N ALA A 180 -1.68 3.30 11.26
CA ALA A 180 -1.21 2.28 12.22
C ALA A 180 -2.35 1.43 12.85
N ASP A 181 -3.61 1.77 12.57
CA ASP A 181 -4.77 0.95 12.90
C ASP A 181 -5.06 -0.12 11.84
N TYR A 182 -4.31 -0.11 10.73
CA TYR A 182 -4.51 -1.02 9.61
C TYR A 182 -3.26 -1.82 9.26
N LEU A 183 -2.07 -1.22 9.38
CA LEU A 183 -0.82 -1.90 9.09
C LEU A 183 0.28 -1.51 10.08
N PRO A 184 1.17 -2.45 10.46
CA PRO A 184 2.39 -2.13 11.17
C PRO A 184 3.35 -1.35 10.27
N THR A 185 4.31 -0.66 10.88
CA THR A 185 5.25 0.23 10.19
C THR A 185 6.04 -0.44 9.08
N GLU A 186 6.44 -1.69 9.30
CA GLU A 186 7.11 -2.53 8.31
C GLU A 186 6.24 -2.77 7.07
N ASP A 187 4.94 -3.03 7.25
CA ASP A 187 4.02 -3.24 6.13
C ASP A 187 3.63 -1.93 5.45
N ILE A 188 3.60 -0.80 6.17
CA ILE A 188 3.43 0.53 5.57
C ILE A 188 4.57 0.83 4.59
N LEU A 189 5.82 0.45 4.94
CA LEU A 189 6.96 0.55 4.01
C LEU A 189 6.70 -0.23 2.72
N ILE A 190 6.31 -1.51 2.86
CA ILE A 190 6.09 -2.41 1.72
C ILE A 190 4.89 -1.97 0.88
N ALA A 191 3.83 -1.47 1.51
CA ALA A 191 2.67 -0.90 0.83
C ALA A 191 3.06 0.27 -0.06
N CYS A 192 3.88 1.20 0.45
CA CYS A 192 4.35 2.34 -0.31
C CYS A 192 5.33 1.95 -1.42
N GLU A 193 6.27 1.04 -1.13
CA GLU A 193 7.17 0.49 -2.15
C GLU A 193 6.36 -0.13 -3.30
N SER A 194 5.38 -0.98 -2.97
CA SER A 194 4.50 -1.63 -3.96
C SER A 194 3.71 -0.60 -4.78
N ALA A 195 3.16 0.43 -4.13
CA ALA A 195 2.46 1.52 -4.82
C ALA A 195 3.38 2.26 -5.80
N VAL A 196 4.60 2.58 -5.38
CA VAL A 196 5.59 3.27 -6.22
C VAL A 196 6.02 2.39 -7.39
N GLU A 197 6.30 1.11 -7.16
CA GLU A 197 6.63 0.15 -8.21
C GLU A 197 5.51 0.04 -9.25
N GLU A 198 4.26 -0.11 -8.82
CA GLU A 198 3.11 -0.19 -9.74
C GLU A 198 2.92 1.10 -10.54
N MET A 199 3.01 2.27 -9.89
CA MET A 199 2.97 3.56 -10.61
C MET A 199 4.11 3.69 -11.64
N ILE A 200 5.32 3.22 -11.30
CA ILE A 200 6.47 3.24 -12.21
C ILE A 200 6.27 2.28 -13.38
N LYS A 201 5.67 1.10 -13.17
CA LYS A 201 5.41 0.12 -14.25
C LYS A 201 4.44 0.68 -15.29
N VAL A 202 3.34 1.30 -14.85
CA VAL A 202 2.28 1.80 -15.75
C VAL A 202 2.57 3.16 -16.38
N ARG A 203 3.70 3.82 -16.03
CA ARG A 203 4.11 5.09 -16.64
C ARG A 203 4.53 4.96 -18.11
N SER A 204 4.78 3.72 -18.55
CA SER A 204 5.38 3.32 -19.84
C SER A 204 4.45 3.58 -21.02
#